data_AF-A0A8S2X748-F1
#
_entry.id   AF-A0A8S2X748-F1
#
_cell.length_a   1.000
_cell.length_b   1.000
_cell.length_c   1.000
_cell.angle_alpha   90.00
_cell.angle_beta   90.00
_cell.angle_gamma   90.00
#
_symmetry.space_group_name_H-M   'P 1'
#
loop_
_entity.id
_entity.type
_entity.pdbx_description
1 polymer ?
#
loop_
_entity_poly.entity_id
_entity_poly.type
_entity_poly.pdbx_seq_one_letter_code
_entity_poly.pdbx_strand_id
1 'polypeptide(L)' 'MIITSFFWRTCVMTRQLEILRLYHDLLRYGKTLRYTDVDFYLNRIRQEFSKGKALEKEDDIVR' A
#
# COMPACT_ATOMS: atom_id res chain seq x y z
N MET A 1 -13.68 -37.15 11.58
CA MET A 1 -13.45 -36.36 10.36
C MET A 1 -13.14 -34.93 10.76
N ILE A 2 -11.88 -34.57 10.60
CA ILE A 2 -11.31 -33.25 10.91
C ILE A 2 -11.90 -32.28 9.88
N ILE A 3 -12.78 -31.39 10.34
CA ILE A 3 -13.22 -30.28 9.50
C ILE A 3 -12.01 -29.38 9.30
N THR A 4 -11.63 -29.32 8.04
CA THR A 4 -10.54 -28.60 7.43
C THR A 4 -10.56 -27.11 7.73
N SER A 5 -9.41 -26.50 7.49
CA SER A 5 -9.19 -25.05 7.29
C SER A 5 -9.36 -24.19 8.54
N PHE A 6 -8.32 -24.21 9.39
CA PHE A 6 -7.38 -23.08 9.53
C PHE A 6 -7.95 -21.66 9.30
N PHE A 7 -9.11 -21.35 9.87
CA PHE A 7 -9.70 -20.03 9.76
C PHE A 7 -9.19 -19.17 10.90
N TRP A 8 -8.13 -18.41 10.57
CA TRP A 8 -7.77 -17.15 11.20
C TRP A 8 -7.17 -17.18 12.60
N ARG A 9 -6.14 -18.01 12.80
CA ARG A 9 -5.19 -17.78 13.90
C ARG A 9 -4.14 -16.76 13.43
N THR A 10 -3.95 -15.70 14.21
CA THR A 10 -2.99 -14.59 14.08
C THR A 10 -3.48 -13.36 13.30
N CYS A 11 -4.29 -12.56 14.01
CA CYS A 11 -4.25 -11.10 13.89
C CYS A 11 -2.83 -10.63 14.27
N VAL A 12 -1.94 -10.57 13.28
CA VAL A 12 -0.80 -9.66 13.26
C VAL A 12 -0.83 -9.00 11.88
N MET A 13 -1.77 -8.07 11.73
CA MET A 13 -1.77 -7.13 10.60
C MET A 13 -0.57 -6.20 10.81
N THR A 14 0.53 -6.49 10.13
CA THR A 14 1.70 -5.61 10.16
C THR A 14 1.35 -4.34 9.36
N ARG A 15 1.68 -3.15 9.89
CA ARG A 15 1.52 -1.87 9.16
C ARG A 15 2.11 -1.92 7.75
N GLN A 16 3.18 -2.69 7.55
CA GLN A 16 3.79 -2.90 6.25
C GLN A 16 2.83 -3.53 5.22
N LEU A 17 1.97 -4.46 5.63
CA LEU A 17 0.99 -5.07 4.72
C LEU A 17 -0.07 -4.08 4.26
N GLU A 18 -0.53 -3.20 5.17
CA GLU A 18 -1.48 -2.14 4.83
C GLU A 18 -0.88 -1.12 3.85
N ILE A 19 0.39 -0.74 4.08
CA ILE A 19 1.14 0.13 3.17
C ILE A 19 1.30 -0.52 1.78
N LEU A 20 1.64 -1.81 1.72
CA LEU A 20 1.79 -2.53 0.45
C LEU A 20 0.45 -2.70 -0.28
N ARG A 21 -0.65 -2.92 0.45
CA ARG A 21 -2.00 -2.94 -0.12
C ARG A 21 -2.36 -1.59 -0.71
N LEU A 22 -2.16 -0.51 0.04
CA LEU A 22 -2.41 0.85 -0.44
C LEU A 22 -1.58 1.17 -1.69
N TYR A 23 -0.29 0.84 -1.68
CA TYR A 23 0.59 1.00 -2.84
C TYR A 23 0.04 0.26 -4.07
N HIS A 24 -0.34 -1.01 -3.91
CA HIS A 24 -0.90 -1.82 -4.98
C HIS A 24 -2.22 -1.24 -5.53
N ASP A 25 -3.11 -0.78 -4.65
CA ASP A 25 -4.39 -0.20 -5.02
C ASP A 25 -4.22 1.11 -5.81
N LEU A 26 -3.25 1.94 -5.43
CA LEU A 26 -2.91 3.17 -6.17
C LEU A 26 -2.37 2.87 -7.57
N LEU A 27 -1.55 1.82 -7.73
CA LEU A 27 -1.09 1.38 -9.05
C LEU A 27 -2.24 0.85 -9.92
N ARG A 28 -3.19 0.14 -9.30
CA ARG A 28 -4.39 -0.35 -9.98
C ARG A 28 -5.28 0.81 -10.44
N TYR A 29 -5.47 1.81 -9.58
CA TYR A 29 -6.18 3.05 -9.93
C TYR A 29 -5.50 3.78 -11.11
N GLY A 30 -4.17 3.78 -11.14
CA GLY A 30 -3.32 4.21 -12.25
C GLY A 30 -3.85 3.79 -13.63
N LYS A 31 -4.31 2.54 -13.75
CA LYS A 31 -4.80 1.96 -15.01
C LYS A 31 -6.17 2.46 -15.45
N THR A 32 -6.91 3.13 -14.56
CA THR A 32 -8.25 3.67 -14.82
C THR A 32 -8.27 5.16 -15.12
N LEU A 33 -7.11 5.84 -14.99
CA LEU A 33 -6.99 7.26 -15.28
C LEU A 33 -7.15 7.53 -16.78
N ARG A 34 -7.98 8.53 -17.11
CA ARG A 34 -8.29 8.94 -18.49
C ARG A 34 -7.79 10.33 -18.84
N TYR A 35 -7.62 11.19 -17.85
CA TYR A 35 -7.39 12.63 -18.05
C TYR A 35 -6.02 13.10 -17.57
N THR A 36 -5.18 12.20 -17.05
CA THR A 36 -3.84 12.51 -16.54
C THR A 36 -2.83 11.60 -17.21
N ASP A 37 -1.60 12.09 -17.30
CA ASP A 37 -0.47 11.26 -17.69
C ASP A 37 -0.25 10.14 -16.65
N VAL A 38 -0.42 8.90 -17.10
CA VAL A 38 -0.31 7.70 -16.28
C VAL A 38 1.14 7.50 -15.82
N ASP A 39 2.12 7.77 -16.68
CA ASP A 39 3.53 7.60 -16.36
C ASP A 39 3.97 8.61 -15.31
N PHE A 40 3.51 9.87 -15.44
CA PHE A 40 3.72 10.89 -14.42
C PHE A 40 3.11 10.48 -13.07
N TYR A 41 1.85 10.02 -13.07
CA TYR A 41 1.17 9.56 -11.86
C TYR A 41 1.94 8.40 -11.19
N LEU A 42 2.30 7.36 -11.94
CA LEU A 42 3.02 6.20 -11.41
C LEU A 42 4.40 6.58 -10.87
N ASN A 43 5.12 7.47 -11.57
CA ASN A 43 6.42 7.95 -11.11
C ASN A 43 6.28 8.76 -9.82
N ARG A 44 5.23 9.58 -9.71
CA ARG A 44 4.96 10.35 -8.49
C ARG A 44 4.66 9.46 -7.30
N ILE A 45 3.79 8.45 -7.45
CA ILE A 45 3.50 7.48 -6.38
C ILE A 45 4.77 6.77 -5.91
N ARG A 46 5.62 6.30 -6.83
CA ARG A 46 6.90 5.66 -6.48
C ARG A 46 7.82 6.60 -5.68
N GLN A 47 7.91 7.87 -6.08
CA GLN A 47 8.74 8.85 -5.39
C GLN A 47 8.23 9.13 -3.97
N GLU A 48 6.92 9.32 -3.78
CA GLU A 48 6.36 9.59 -2.45
C GLU A 48 6.55 8.40 -1.51
N PHE A 49 6.28 7.17 -1.96
CA PHE A 49 6.52 5.98 -1.14
C PHE A 49 8.01 5.75 -0.86
N SER A 50 8.90 6.07 -1.81
CA SER A 50 10.35 5.97 -1.59
C SER A 50 10.86 7.00 -0.58
N LYS A 51 10.33 8.23 -0.60
CA LYS A 51 10.65 9.26 0.40
C LYS A 51 10.10 8.88 1.77
N GLY A 52 8.85 8.40 1.81
CA GLY A 52 8.19 7.95 3.03
C GLY A 52 8.83 6.72 3.67
N LYS A 53 9.53 5.88 2.89
CA LYS A 53 10.28 4.72 3.42
C LYS A 53 11.39 5.13 4.40
N ALA A 54 11.93 6.35 4.27
CA ALA A 54 12.95 6.88 5.18
C ALA A 54 12.36 7.58 6.42
N LEU A 55 11.04 7.73 6.49
CA LEU A 55 10.36 8.30 7.65
C LEU A 55 10.16 7.20 8.70
N GLU A 56 11.01 7.21 9.73
CA GLU A 56 10.93 6.28 10.86
C GLU A 56 10.01 6.77 11.98
N LYS A 57 9.68 8.08 11.98
CA LYS A 57 8.88 8.71 13.04
C LYS A 57 7.40 8.75 12.67
N GLU A 58 6.55 8.30 13.59
CA GLU A 58 5.10 8.30 13.42
C GLU A 58 4.50 9.71 13.28
N ASP A 59 5.14 10.72 13.88
CA ASP A 59 4.71 12.13 13.84
C ASP A 59 4.69 12.70 12.41
N ASP A 60 5.52 12.16 11.51
CA ASP A 60 5.60 12.63 10.12
C ASP A 60 4.47 12.08 9.24
N ILE A 61 3.69 11.10 9.72
CA ILE A 61 2.62 10.41 8.98
C ILE A 61 1.26 11.10 9.13
N VAL A 62 1.02 11.82 10.24
CA VAL A 62 -0.32 12.33 10.63
C VAL A 62 -0.57 13.77 10.17
N ARG A 63 0.31 14.33 9.34
CA ARG A 63 0.32 15.76 9.01
C ARG A 63 -0.96 16.28 8.33
#